data_AF-A0A2V7HF14-F1
#
_entry.id   AF-A0A2V7HF14-F1
#
_cell.length_a   1.000
_cell.length_b   1.000
_cell.length_c   1.000
_cell.angle_alpha   90.00
_cell.angle_beta   90.00
_cell.angle_gamma   90.00
#
_symmetry.space_group_name_H-M   'P 1'
#
loop_
_entity.id
_entity.type
_entity.pdbx_description
1 polymer ?
#
loop_
_entity_poly.entity_id
_entity_poly.type
_entity_poly.pdbx_seq_one_letter_code
_entity_poly.pdbx_strand_id
1 'polypeptide(L)'
;MANVQWQISGEYFEACNCDSVCPCPTSGLAARPTKGSCDAGLVFHVQRGQYGSTWLDGLSFAVLLHAPGAMIQGNWTVGVVLEERASKEQREAL
;
A
#
# COMPACT_ATOMS: atom_id res chain seq x y z
N MET A 1 7.10 -24.12 5.05
CA MET A 1 6.79 -23.30 3.86
C MET A 1 8.07 -22.56 3.53
N ALA A 2 8.66 -22.78 2.35
CA ALA A 2 9.84 -22.01 1.96
C ALA A 2 9.42 -20.54 1.90
N ASN A 3 10.05 -19.68 2.70
CA ASN A 3 9.84 -18.24 2.63
C ASN A 3 10.36 -17.78 1.28
N VAL A 4 9.46 -17.53 0.34
CA VAL A 4 9.80 -16.86 -0.92
C VAL A 4 10.29 -15.47 -0.54
N GLN A 5 11.53 -15.15 -0.90
CA GLN A 5 12.07 -13.82 -0.61
C GLN A 5 11.32 -12.78 -1.44
N TRP A 6 10.75 -11.79 -0.76
CA TRP A 6 10.08 -10.65 -1.35
C TRP A 6 10.70 -9.37 -0.84
N GLN A 7 11.11 -8.51 -1.77
CA GLN A 7 11.67 -7.21 -1.45
C GLN A 7 11.41 -6.22 -2.57
N ILE A 8 11.14 -4.97 -2.21
CA ILE A 8 11.04 -3.85 -3.14
C ILE A 8 11.75 -2.63 -2.53
N SER A 9 12.27 -1.78 -3.40
CA SER A 9 12.87 -0.49 -3.07
C SER A 9 12.57 0.49 -4.18
N GLY A 10 12.34 1.75 -3.82
CA GLY A 10 11.98 2.79 -4.78
C GLY A 10 11.27 3.94 -4.09
N GLU A 11 10.29 4.51 -4.78
CA GLU A 11 9.56 5.68 -4.31
C GLU A 11 8.21 5.29 -3.72
N TYR A 12 7.84 6.03 -2.68
CA TYR A 12 6.59 5.88 -1.96
C TYR A 12 5.90 7.22 -1.88
N PHE A 13 4.61 7.23 -2.20
CA PHE A 13 3.75 8.39 -2.04
C PHE A 13 2.46 7.95 -1.35
N GLU A 14 2.05 8.70 -0.32
CA GLU A 14 0.77 8.47 0.34
C GLU A 14 -0.04 9.75 0.46
N ALA A 15 -1.36 9.59 0.37
CA ALA A 15 -2.31 10.65 0.67
C ALA A 15 -3.51 10.07 1.40
N CYS A 16 -4.10 10.84 2.32
CA CYS A 16 -5.33 10.49 3.01
C CYS A 16 -6.31 11.67 3.04
N ASN A 17 -7.57 11.39 3.34
CA ASN A 17 -8.65 12.37 3.43
C ASN A 17 -8.65 13.25 4.70
N CYS A 18 -7.62 13.18 5.54
CA CYS A 18 -7.55 14.01 6.76
C CYS A 18 -7.33 15.49 6.43
N ASP A 19 -7.83 16.38 7.30
CA ASP A 19 -7.79 17.83 7.11
C ASP A 19 -6.39 18.46 7.26
N SER A 20 -5.44 17.71 7.78
CA SER A 20 -4.08 18.16 8.06
C SER A 20 -3.11 16.98 7.95
N VAL A 21 -1.90 17.11 8.49
CA VAL A 21 -0.91 16.03 8.53
C VAL A 21 -1.55 14.75 9.08
N CYS A 22 -1.39 13.65 8.34
CA CYS A 22 -1.97 12.36 8.71
C CYS A 22 -1.51 11.97 10.13
N PRO A 23 -2.42 11.79 11.10
CA PRO A 23 -2.03 11.50 12.48
C PRO A 23 -1.72 10.00 12.69
N CYS A 24 -2.02 9.14 11.71
CA CYS A 24 -1.91 7.69 11.83
C CYS A 24 -0.46 7.19 11.98
N PRO A 25 0.53 7.64 11.18
CA PRO A 25 1.91 7.14 11.29
C PRO A 25 2.52 7.39 12.67
N THR A 26 2.30 8.58 13.24
CA THR A 26 2.86 8.97 14.55
C THR A 26 2.11 8.39 15.74
N SER A 27 0.86 7.96 15.56
CA SER A 27 0.02 7.41 16.64
C SER A 27 -0.01 5.88 16.66
N GLY A 28 0.78 5.21 15.81
CA GLY A 28 0.69 3.76 15.66
C GLY A 28 -0.70 3.32 15.19
N LEU A 29 -1.31 4.09 14.27
CA LEU A 29 -2.63 3.83 13.69
C LEU A 29 -3.83 4.00 14.65
N ALA A 30 -3.60 4.49 15.88
CA ALA A 30 -4.64 4.64 16.90
C ALA A 30 -5.42 5.96 16.81
N ALA A 31 -4.87 7.00 16.17
CA ALA A 31 -5.57 8.26 16.00
C ALA A 31 -6.85 8.08 15.17
N ARG A 32 -7.89 8.82 15.54
CA ARG A 32 -9.14 8.85 14.78
C ARG A 32 -8.97 9.76 13.54
N PRO A 33 -9.36 9.31 12.34
CA PRO A 33 -9.35 10.16 11.15
C PRO A 33 -10.22 11.41 11.36
N THR A 34 -9.81 12.55 10.82
CA THR A 34 -10.52 13.82 11.07
C THR A 34 -11.92 13.84 10.45
N LYS A 35 -12.13 13.05 9.39
CA LYS A 35 -13.43 12.87 8.71
C LYS A 35 -14.28 11.72 9.28
N GLY A 36 -13.84 11.07 10.36
CA GLY A 36 -14.51 9.92 10.95
C GLY A 36 -14.15 8.58 10.29
N SER A 37 -13.87 8.56 8.98
CA SER A 37 -13.29 7.44 8.23
C SER A 37 -11.97 7.84 7.57
N CYS A 38 -11.13 6.86 7.29
CA CYS A 38 -9.89 7.03 6.53
C CYS A 38 -10.10 6.49 5.11
N ASP A 39 -9.96 7.36 4.11
CA ASP A 39 -9.74 6.96 2.73
C ASP A 39 -8.31 7.35 2.39
N ALA A 40 -7.46 6.37 2.09
CA ALA A 40 -6.07 6.63 1.73
C ALA A 40 -5.65 5.88 0.47
N GLY A 41 -4.70 6.49 -0.24
CA GLY A 41 -4.02 5.89 -1.38
C GLY A 41 -2.53 5.87 -1.12
N LEU A 42 -1.92 4.71 -1.30
CA LEU A 42 -0.49 4.49 -1.22
C LEU A 42 -0.02 4.09 -2.61
N VAL A 43 0.89 4.83 -3.20
CA VAL A 43 1.43 4.58 -4.54
C VAL A 43 2.91 4.26 -4.40
N PHE A 44 3.31 3.18 -5.07
CA PHE A 44 4.67 2.69 -5.06
C PHE A 44 5.20 2.67 -6.49
N HIS A 45 6.39 3.23 -6.69
CA HIS A 45 7.17 3.03 -7.89
C HIS A 45 8.40 2.17 -7.53
N VAL A 46 8.43 0.94 -8.03
CA VAL A 46 9.48 -0.03 -7.73
C VAL A 46 10.70 0.28 -8.61
N GLN A 47 11.76 0.83 -8.03
CA GLN A 47 13.02 1.01 -8.74
C GLN A 47 13.79 -0.31 -8.83
N ARG A 48 13.77 -1.11 -7.75
CA ARG A 48 14.30 -2.49 -7.72
C ARG A 48 13.41 -3.37 -6.85
N GLY A 49 13.01 -4.53 -7.35
CA GLY A 49 12.16 -5.46 -6.62
C GLY A 49 12.19 -6.88 -7.16
N GLN A 50 11.98 -7.84 -6.26
CA GLN A 50 12.00 -9.26 -6.59
C GLN A 50 11.05 -10.04 -5.68
N TYR A 51 10.32 -10.98 -6.28
CA TYR A 51 9.56 -12.03 -5.61
C TYR A 51 10.06 -13.39 -6.09
N GLY A 52 10.88 -14.09 -5.29
CA GLY A 52 11.50 -15.34 -5.73
C GLY A 52 12.33 -15.15 -7.00
N SER A 53 11.90 -15.72 -8.12
CA SER A 53 12.52 -15.55 -9.44
C SER A 53 11.89 -14.45 -10.31
N THR A 54 10.83 -13.79 -9.84
CA THR A 54 10.08 -12.78 -10.58
C THR A 54 10.62 -11.39 -10.29
N TRP A 55 11.11 -10.69 -11.32
CA TRP A 55 11.56 -9.30 -11.22
C TRP A 55 10.37 -8.34 -11.27
N LEU A 56 10.38 -7.32 -10.42
CA LEU A 56 9.34 -6.30 -10.30
C LEU A 56 9.85 -4.89 -10.67
N ASP A 57 11.10 -4.80 -11.13
CA ASP A 57 11.78 -3.56 -11.47
C ASP A 57 10.98 -2.69 -12.47
N GLY A 58 10.91 -1.41 -12.15
CA GLY A 58 10.23 -0.38 -12.91
C GLY A 58 8.71 -0.39 -12.79
N LEU A 59 8.08 -1.42 -12.22
CA LEU A 59 6.61 -1.46 -12.08
C LEU A 59 6.10 -0.46 -11.04
N SER A 60 4.89 0.03 -11.27
CA SER A 60 4.17 0.83 -10.27
C SER A 60 2.89 0.11 -9.83
N PHE A 61 2.52 0.28 -8.57
CA PHE A 61 1.24 -0.21 -8.05
C PHE A 61 0.70 0.74 -7.00
N ALA A 62 -0.60 0.69 -6.77
CA ALA A 62 -1.24 1.47 -5.73
C ALA A 62 -2.11 0.58 -4.84
N VAL A 63 -2.13 0.90 -3.55
CA VAL A 63 -3.01 0.31 -2.55
C VAL A 63 -3.99 1.39 -2.12
N LEU A 64 -5.27 1.16 -2.37
CA LEU A 64 -6.36 2.00 -1.92
C LEU A 64 -6.97 1.36 -0.68
N LEU A 65 -7.12 2.13 0.39
CA LEU A 65 -7.66 1.65 1.65
C LEU A 65 -8.81 2.52 2.13
N HIS A 66 -9.81 1.85 2.69
CA HIS A 66 -10.91 2.45 3.42
C HIS A 66 -10.98 1.82 4.81
N ALA A 67 -10.95 2.66 5.85
CA ALA A 67 -11.21 2.25 7.23
C ALA A 67 -12.36 3.10 7.81
N PRO A 68 -13.38 2.50 8.43
CA PRO A 68 -14.55 3.23 8.94
C PRO A 68 -14.27 4.03 10.23
N GLY A 69 -13.04 4.02 10.74
CA GLY A 69 -12.65 4.61 12.01
C GLY A 69 -11.13 4.63 12.19
N ALA A 70 -10.67 4.57 13.44
CA ALA A 70 -9.24 4.45 13.74
C ALA A 70 -8.70 3.16 13.11
N MET A 71 -7.61 3.27 12.35
CA MET A 71 -7.09 2.17 11.54
C MET A 71 -6.76 0.92 12.38
N ILE A 72 -6.29 1.09 13.62
CA ILE A 72 -6.02 -0.02 14.55
C ILE A 72 -7.24 -0.91 14.86
N GLN A 73 -8.47 -0.40 14.66
CA GLN A 73 -9.70 -1.16 14.91
C GLN A 73 -10.03 -2.17 13.80
N GLY A 74 -9.30 -2.14 12.69
CA GLY A 74 -9.51 -3.06 11.57
C GLY A 74 -10.75 -2.74 10.74
N ASN A 75 -11.37 -3.79 10.19
CA ASN A 75 -12.47 -3.71 9.21
C ASN A 75 -12.10 -2.88 7.96
N TRP A 76 -10.90 -3.09 7.45
CA TRP A 76 -10.40 -2.39 6.27
C TRP A 76 -10.99 -2.99 5.01
N THR A 77 -11.36 -2.13 4.07
CA THR A 77 -11.53 -2.52 2.66
C THR A 77 -10.29 -2.09 1.92
N VAL A 78 -9.68 -3.01 1.18
CA VAL A 78 -8.43 -2.77 0.44
C VAL A 78 -8.63 -3.13 -1.02
N GLY A 79 -8.23 -2.23 -1.90
CA GLY A 79 -8.11 -2.46 -3.34
C GLY A 79 -6.66 -2.29 -3.76
N VAL A 80 -6.21 -3.11 -4.70
CA VAL A 80 -4.87 -2.98 -5.29
C VAL A 80 -5.02 -2.69 -6.78
N VAL A 81 -4.35 -1.64 -7.24
CA VAL A 81 -4.28 -1.26 -8.65
C VAL A 81 -2.88 -1.57 -9.13
N LEU A 82 -2.81 -2.45 -10.13
CA LEU A 82 -1.56 -2.91 -10.71
C LEU A 82 -1.40 -2.30 -12.10
N GLU A 83 -0.16 -1.99 -12.48
CA GLU A 83 0.15 -1.49 -13.81
C GLU A 83 -0.25 -2.50 -14.90
N GLU A 84 -0.80 -2.01 -16.01
CA GLU A 84 -1.34 -2.86 -17.07
C GLU A 84 -0.27 -3.78 -17.68
N ARG A 85 0.96 -3.29 -17.85
CA ARG A 85 2.07 -4.06 -18.41
C ARG A 85 2.63 -5.15 -17.50
N ALA A 86 2.20 -5.22 -16.24
CA ALA A 86 2.65 -6.29 -15.34
C ALA A 86 2.17 -7.65 -15.86
N SER A 87 3.09 -8.62 -15.97
CA SER A 87 2.77 -10.00 -16.33
C SER A 87 1.88 -10.64 -15.27
N LYS A 88 1.31 -11.82 -15.58
CA LYS A 88 0.51 -12.57 -14.61
C LYS A 88 1.30 -12.88 -13.34
N GLU A 89 2.55 -13.33 -13.49
CA GLU A 89 3.44 -13.66 -12.37
C GLU A 89 3.80 -12.42 -11.54
N GLN A 90 3.99 -11.27 -12.19
CA GLN A 90 4.25 -10.00 -11.51
C GLN A 90 3.02 -9.50 -10.76
N ARG A 91 1.82 -9.69 -11.31
CA ARG A 91 0.55 -9.34 -10.66
C ARG A 91 0.22 -10.22 -9.47
N GLU A 92 0.63 -11.49 -9.50
CA GLU A 92 0.49 -12.40 -8.34
C GLU A 92 1.54 -12.11 -7.25
N ALA A 93 2.64 -11.45 -7.61
CA ALA A 93 3.74 -11.10 -6.73
C ALA A 93 3.62 -9.72 -6.04
N LEU A 94 2.70 -8.87 -6.51
CA LEU A 94 2.41 -7.53 -5.99
C LEU A 94 1.07 -7.52 -5.25
#